data_AF-W1Y7A0-F1
#
_entry.id   AF-W1Y7A0-F1
#
_cell.length_a   1.000
_cell.length_b   1.000
_cell.length_c   1.000
_cell.angle_alpha   90.00
_cell.angle_beta   90.00
_cell.angle_gamma   90.00
#
_symmetry.space_group_name_H-M   'P 1'
#
loop_
_entity.id
_entity.type
_entity.pdbx_description
1 polymer ?
#
loop_
_entity_poly.entity_id
_entity_poly.type
_entity_poly.pdbx_seq_one_letter_code
_entity_poly.pdbx_strand_id
1 'polypeptide(L)' 'MDMHSGTFNPQDFAWQGLTLTPAAAIHIRELVAKQPGMVGVRLGVKQTGCAGFG' A
#
# COMPACT_ATOMS: atom_id res chain seq x y z
N MET A 1 -20.38 27.69 6.43
CA MET A 1 -19.58 26.46 6.24
C MET A 1 -18.53 26.80 5.22
N ASP A 2 -17.39 27.29 5.71
CA ASP A 2 -16.28 27.75 4.88
C ASP A 2 -15.60 26.57 4.21
N MET A 3 -15.81 26.45 2.90
CA MET A 3 -15.16 25.46 2.05
C MET A 3 -13.73 25.94 1.80
N HIS A 4 -12.81 25.55 2.67
CA HIS A 4 -11.39 25.82 2.50
C HIS A 4 -10.86 24.96 1.33
N SER A 5 -10.79 25.53 0.14
CA SER A 5 -10.12 24.94 -1.01
C SER A 5 -8.61 24.93 -0.74
N GLY A 6 -8.11 23.86 -0.14
CA GLY A 6 -6.67 23.66 0.05
C GLY A 6 -5.95 23.82 -1.29
N THR A 7 -4.96 24.71 -1.34
CA THR A 7 -4.15 24.93 -2.54
C THR A 7 -3.25 23.71 -2.71
N PHE A 8 -3.39 22.97 -3.82
CA PHE A 8 -2.53 21.84 -4.13
C PHE A 8 -1.07 22.31 -4.24
N ASN A 9 -0.20 21.83 -3.36
CA ASN A 9 1.23 22.10 -3.38
C ASN A 9 1.99 20.86 -3.88
N PRO A 10 2.61 20.89 -5.07
CA PRO A 10 3.35 19.76 -5.61
C PRO A 10 4.63 19.42 -4.83
N GLN A 11 5.08 20.28 -3.91
CA GLN A 11 6.18 20.00 -2.97
C GLN A 11 5.71 19.17 -1.76
N ASP A 12 4.40 19.16 -1.47
CA ASP A 12 3.81 18.30 -0.45
C ASP A 12 3.59 16.91 -1.05
N PHE A 13 4.68 16.21 -1.32
CA PHE A 13 4.68 14.80 -1.69
C PHE A 13 4.35 13.94 -0.46
N ALA A 14 3.19 14.19 0.14
CA ALA A 14 2.66 13.39 1.24
C ALA A 14 2.13 12.08 0.65
N TRP A 15 3.01 11.09 0.49
CA TRP A 15 2.58 9.74 0.16
C TRP A 15 1.59 9.25 1.21
N GLN A 16 0.30 9.15 0.85
CA GLN A 16 -0.77 8.64 1.72
C GLN A 16 -1.01 7.14 1.54
N GLY A 17 -0.12 6.44 0.83
CA GLY A 17 -0.24 5.02 0.52
C GLY A 17 0.45 4.09 1.52
N LEU A 18 0.54 2.82 1.16
CA LEU A 18 1.28 1.82 1.94
C LEU A 18 2.75 1.75 1.50
N THR A 19 3.65 1.58 2.47
CA THR A 19 5.07 1.31 2.24
C THR A 19 5.41 -0.11 2.65
N LEU A 20 6.41 -0.72 2.01
CA LEU A 20 6.97 -1.99 2.47
C LEU A 20 8.22 -1.75 3.32
N THR A 21 8.37 -2.57 4.36
CA THR A 21 9.65 -2.69 5.05
C THR A 21 10.67 -3.42 4.16
N PRO A 22 11.99 -3.22 4.35
CA PRO A 22 13.00 -3.96 3.59
C PRO A 22 12.86 -5.47 3.71
N ALA A 23 12.53 -5.98 4.92
CA ALA A 23 12.32 -7.40 5.16
C ALA A 23 11.12 -7.96 4.37
N ALA A 24 10.00 -7.22 4.31
CA ALA A 24 8.84 -7.63 3.53
C ALA A 24 9.15 -7.68 2.02
N ALA A 25 9.93 -6.72 1.52
CA ALA A 25 10.37 -6.71 0.13
C ALA A 25 11.26 -7.92 -0.22
N ILE A 26 12.20 -8.29 0.66
CA ILE A 26 13.03 -9.51 0.48
C ILE A 26 12.14 -10.75 0.43
N HIS A 27 11.22 -10.87 1.39
CA HIS A 27 10.34 -12.03 1.48
C HIS A 27 9.49 -12.23 0.22
N ILE A 28 8.94 -11.15 -0.35
CA ILE A 28 8.19 -11.21 -1.61
C ILE A 28 9.07 -11.73 -2.75
N ARG A 29 10.32 -11.27 -2.85
CA ARG A 29 11.24 -11.70 -3.91
C ARG A 29 11.55 -13.20 -3.81
N GLU A 30 11.71 -13.72 -2.60
CA GLU A 30 11.90 -15.15 -2.37
C GLU A 30 10.68 -15.97 -2.81
N LEU A 31 9.47 -15.48 -2.56
CA LEU A 31 8.22 -16.13 -2.98
C LEU A 31 8.09 -16.15 -4.50
N VAL A 32 8.37 -15.04 -5.17
CA VAL A 32 8.34 -14.95 -6.64
C VAL A 32 9.38 -15.89 -7.27
N ALA A 33 10.58 -15.96 -6.70
CA ALA A 33 11.64 -16.85 -7.21
C ALA A 33 11.26 -18.33 -7.14
N LYS A 34 10.41 -18.74 -6.19
CA LYS A 34 9.93 -20.11 -6.03
C LYS A 34 8.86 -20.50 -7.05
N GLN A 35 8.22 -19.54 -7.71
CA GLN A 35 7.04 -19.78 -8.54
C GLN A 35 7.18 -19.12 -9.92
N PRO A 36 7.79 -19.82 -10.90
CA PRO A 36 7.95 -19.28 -12.24
C PRO A 36 6.58 -18.97 -12.86
N GLY A 37 6.39 -17.73 -13.28
CA GLY A 37 5.12 -17.20 -13.80
C GLY A 37 4.36 -16.30 -12.83
N MET A 38 4.80 -16.15 -11.58
CA MET A 38 4.23 -15.17 -10.66
C MET A 38 4.62 -13.75 -11.09
N VAL A 39 3.61 -12.90 -11.33
CA VAL A 39 3.81 -11.52 -11.82
C VAL A 39 4.09 -10.53 -10.69
N GLY A 40 3.65 -10.83 -9.45
CA GLY A 40 3.88 -9.98 -8.29
C GLY A 40 2.82 -10.13 -7.20
N VAL A 41 2.62 -9.07 -6.41
CA VAL A 41 1.70 -9.04 -5.27
C VAL A 41 0.51 -8.14 -5.56
N ARG A 42 -0.69 -8.63 -5.25
CA ARG A 42 -1.93 -7.84 -5.26
C ARG A 42 -2.27 -7.43 -3.83
N LEU A 43 -2.34 -6.13 -3.57
CA LEU A 43 -2.80 -5.59 -2.31
C LEU A 43 -4.32 -5.37 -2.35
N GLY A 44 -5.04 -5.76 -1.31
CA GLY A 44 -6.47 -5.52 -1.18
C GLY A 44 -6.88 -5.52 0.29
N VAL A 45 -7.82 -4.63 0.63
CA VAL A 45 -8.45 -4.62 1.95
C VAL A 45 -9.71 -5.47 1.86
N LYS A 46 -9.80 -6.49 2.72
CA LYS A 46 -11.03 -7.27 2.90
C LYS A 46 -11.63 -6.88 4.24
N GLN A 47 -12.85 -6.33 4.23
CA GLN A 47 -13.56 -6.00 5.45
C GLN A 47 -14.00 -7.31 6.14
N THR A 48 -13.33 -7.69 7.24
CA THR A 48 -13.67 -8.89 7.99
C THR A 48 -13.43 -8.72 9.49
N GLY A 49 -14.42 -9.08 10.31
CA GLY A 49 -14.31 -9.21 11.77
C GLY A 49 -14.29 -7.89 12.54
N CYS A 50 -14.30 -7.98 13.87
CA CYS A 50 -14.33 -6.82 14.78
C CYS A 50 -13.02 -6.00 14.81
N ALA A 51 -11.95 -6.51 14.23
CA ALA A 51 -10.62 -5.87 14.15
C ALA A 51 -10.18 -5.60 12.70
N GLY A 52 -11.12 -5.62 11.75
CA GLY A 52 -10.84 -5.31 10.36
C GLY A 52 -10.59 -3.82 10.13
N PHE A 53 -10.04 -3.50 8.95
CA PHE A 53 -10.05 -2.13 8.43
C PHE A 53 -11.48 -1.80 7.99
N GLY A 54 -12.25 -1.18 8.90
CA GLY A 54 -13.61 -0.67 8.70
C GLY A 54 -13.60 0.82 8.40
#